data_AF-A0A942C938-F1
#
_entry.id   AF-A0A942C938-F1
#
_cell.length_a   1.000
_cell.length_b   1.000
_cell.length_c   1.000
_cell.angle_alpha   90.00
_cell.angle_beta   90.00
_cell.angle_gamma   90.00
#
_symmetry.space_group_name_H-M   'P 1'
#
loop_
_entity.id
_entity.type
_entity.pdbx_description
1 polymer ?
#
loop_
_entity_poly.entity_id
_entity_poly.type
_entity_poly.pdbx_seq_one_letter_code
_entity_poly.pdbx_strand_id
1 'polypeptide(L)'
;MRTPIQFIIAVLALTVLSVAVFAQAQSQLPDNVGNQFDPGVAVGPPSVNVTEVKNLGPSGNSLRIRVKWNAQIPSTTKVETFRAFVTVNYNSGAPETKSTDATSSAREAIILIPNRGAANLPKTFKAFIETAFTTIVTQSQDLSGTFSLSKVNGFSDNTNNSQSNPRPTGANVTKVAVVSLSEMGKLNVFWNFNSNPPRPQIKEIRFQIDGSFSYILTNPQATINRTASLTAGPGVRQTQVSFSATPKLLDGQSVSRIEATINIKAIFSVTHRNQTAPFEGNF
;
A
#
# COMPACT_ATOMS: atom_id res chain seq x y z
N MET A 1 43.73 -80.51 12.77
CA MET A 1 44.78 -79.47 12.84
C MET A 1 44.38 -78.30 11.94
N ARG A 2 44.86 -77.08 12.25
CA ARG A 2 44.99 -75.88 11.40
C ARG A 2 44.01 -75.65 10.22
N THR A 3 43.19 -74.61 10.38
CA THR A 3 42.65 -73.68 9.34
C THR A 3 43.82 -72.87 8.69
N PRO A 4 43.65 -71.91 7.73
CA PRO A 4 42.46 -71.09 7.37
C PRO A 4 42.31 -70.68 5.87
N ILE A 5 41.51 -69.61 5.59
CA ILE A 5 41.45 -68.79 4.34
C ILE A 5 40.71 -69.48 3.16
N GLN A 6 39.69 -68.94 2.46
CA GLN A 6 38.88 -67.69 2.46
C GLN A 6 37.47 -68.06 1.88
N PHE A 7 36.32 -67.37 1.97
CA PHE A 7 35.89 -65.97 2.20
C PHE A 7 36.16 -64.97 1.04
N ILE A 8 35.19 -64.49 0.25
CA ILE A 8 33.71 -64.71 0.16
C ILE A 8 33.31 -64.78 -1.36
N ILE A 9 32.13 -64.45 -1.96
CA ILE A 9 30.90 -63.67 -1.69
C ILE A 9 29.64 -64.52 -2.07
N ALA A 10 28.43 -63.95 -2.05
CA ALA A 10 27.09 -64.55 -2.07
C ALA A 10 26.24 -64.23 -3.34
N VAL A 11 25.12 -64.94 -3.50
CA VAL A 11 24.10 -64.80 -4.57
C VAL A 11 23.14 -63.63 -4.31
N LEU A 12 22.64 -62.97 -5.35
CA LEU A 12 21.58 -61.94 -5.24
C LEU A 12 20.37 -62.26 -6.12
N ALA A 13 19.26 -62.64 -5.49
CA ALA A 13 17.93 -62.66 -6.10
C ALA A 13 16.85 -62.63 -5.01
N LEU A 14 16.03 -61.58 -4.94
CA LEU A 14 14.59 -61.69 -4.65
C LEU A 14 13.81 -60.37 -4.89
N THR A 15 12.52 -60.58 -5.13
CA THR A 15 11.40 -59.66 -5.35
C THR A 15 11.20 -58.49 -4.37
N VAL A 16 10.79 -57.33 -4.91
CA VAL A 16 9.77 -56.42 -4.34
C VAL A 16 8.92 -55.93 -5.53
N LEU A 17 7.69 -56.42 -5.72
CA LEU A 17 6.41 -55.96 -5.14
C LEU A 17 5.87 -54.64 -5.74
N SER A 18 4.57 -54.64 -6.05
CA SER A 18 3.84 -53.61 -6.80
C SER A 18 3.55 -52.33 -6.01
N VAL A 19 3.53 -51.19 -6.71
CA VAL A 19 2.78 -49.99 -6.28
C VAL A 19 1.84 -49.56 -7.40
N ALA A 20 0.53 -49.73 -7.19
CA ALA A 20 -0.47 -49.06 -8.02
C ALA A 20 -0.53 -47.59 -7.61
N VAL A 21 -0.16 -46.68 -8.52
CA VAL A 21 -0.30 -45.25 -8.28
C VAL A 21 -1.78 -44.89 -8.34
N PHE A 22 -2.39 -44.68 -7.17
CA PHE A 22 -3.70 -44.04 -7.10
C PHE A 22 -3.58 -42.64 -7.70
N ALA A 23 -4.19 -42.45 -8.87
CA ALA A 23 -4.45 -41.12 -9.41
C ALA A 23 -5.47 -40.43 -8.48
N GLN A 24 -4.98 -39.77 -7.43
CA GLN A 24 -5.79 -38.84 -6.67
C GLN A 24 -6.29 -37.79 -7.64
N ALA A 25 -7.62 -37.70 -7.80
CA ALA A 25 -8.23 -36.62 -8.53
C ALA A 25 -7.86 -35.30 -7.82
N GLN A 26 -6.87 -34.60 -8.35
CA GLN A 26 -6.59 -33.23 -7.94
C GLN A 26 -7.84 -32.43 -8.29
N SER A 27 -8.62 -32.11 -7.25
CA SER A 27 -9.64 -31.07 -7.31
C SER A 27 -8.93 -29.78 -7.73
N GLN A 28 -8.93 -29.51 -9.04
CA GLN A 28 -8.54 -28.21 -9.55
C GLN A 28 -9.41 -27.19 -8.81
N LEU A 29 -8.79 -26.32 -8.01
CA LEU A 29 -9.49 -25.14 -7.54
C LEU A 29 -10.00 -24.42 -8.79
N PRO A 30 -11.20 -23.81 -8.76
CA PRO A 30 -11.63 -22.95 -9.85
C PRO A 30 -10.51 -21.96 -10.16
N ASP A 31 -10.15 -21.82 -11.44
CA ASP A 31 -9.14 -20.86 -11.83
C ASP A 31 -9.50 -19.50 -11.23
N ASN A 32 -8.58 -18.94 -10.45
CA ASN A 32 -8.73 -17.57 -10.01
C ASN A 32 -8.73 -16.72 -11.29
N VAL A 33 -9.90 -16.23 -11.68
CA VAL A 33 -10.07 -15.23 -12.74
C VAL A 33 -9.43 -13.95 -12.22
N GLY A 34 -8.10 -13.90 -12.33
CA GLY A 34 -7.24 -12.91 -11.71
C GLY A 34 -7.41 -11.58 -12.42
N ASN A 35 -8.46 -10.85 -12.05
CA ASN A 35 -8.86 -9.54 -12.56
C ASN A 35 -8.46 -9.34 -14.02
N GLN A 36 -9.16 -10.01 -14.94
CA GLN A 36 -9.02 -9.74 -16.37
C GLN A 36 -9.49 -8.30 -16.61
N PHE A 37 -8.55 -7.35 -16.53
CA PHE A 37 -8.78 -5.96 -16.87
C PHE A 37 -9.27 -5.92 -18.32
N ASP A 38 -10.49 -5.42 -18.50
CA ASP A 38 -11.09 -5.25 -19.82
C ASP A 38 -10.13 -4.43 -20.70
N PRO A 39 -9.64 -4.97 -21.83
CA PRO A 39 -8.65 -4.31 -22.68
C PRO A 39 -9.19 -3.02 -23.35
N GLY A 40 -10.50 -2.75 -23.29
CA GLY A 40 -11.08 -1.46 -23.66
C GLY A 40 -10.79 -0.32 -22.66
N VAL A 41 -10.34 -0.63 -21.44
CA VAL A 41 -10.16 0.34 -20.35
C VAL A 41 -8.71 0.82 -20.29
N ALA A 42 -8.41 1.91 -21.00
CA ALA A 42 -7.07 2.50 -21.05
C ALA A 42 -6.60 3.00 -19.67
N VAL A 43 -5.60 2.31 -19.09
CA VAL A 43 -4.90 2.71 -17.86
C VAL A 43 -3.58 3.40 -18.20
N GLY A 44 -3.38 4.63 -17.73
CA GLY A 44 -2.13 5.35 -17.98
C GLY A 44 -2.08 6.79 -17.44
N PRO A 45 -0.93 7.47 -17.61
CA PRO A 45 -0.80 8.89 -17.32
C PRO A 45 -1.69 9.73 -18.24
N PRO A 46 -2.10 10.94 -17.84
CA PRO A 46 -2.69 11.91 -18.75
C PRO A 46 -1.70 12.27 -19.86
N SER A 47 -2.17 12.24 -21.10
CA SER A 47 -1.44 12.81 -22.24
C SER A 47 -1.78 14.30 -22.31
N VAL A 48 -0.75 15.15 -22.21
CA VAL A 48 -0.90 16.60 -22.16
C VAL A 48 0.08 17.22 -23.15
N ASN A 49 -0.36 18.24 -23.87
CA ASN A 49 0.49 18.99 -24.79
C ASN A 49 0.19 20.48 -24.71
N VAL A 50 1.25 21.31 -24.62
CA VAL A 50 1.13 22.77 -24.73
C VAL A 50 0.78 23.12 -26.17
N THR A 51 -0.26 23.93 -26.36
CA THR A 51 -0.80 24.30 -27.68
C THR A 51 -0.56 25.76 -28.03
N GLU A 52 -0.34 26.61 -27.03
CA GLU A 52 -0.05 28.04 -27.21
C GLU A 52 0.76 28.54 -26.01
N VAL A 53 1.74 29.41 -26.27
CA VAL A 53 2.32 30.32 -25.28
C VAL A 53 2.22 31.72 -25.85
N LYS A 54 1.65 32.67 -25.10
CA LYS A 54 1.41 34.03 -25.59
C LYS A 54 1.64 35.09 -24.51
N ASN A 55 2.44 36.10 -24.84
CA ASN A 55 2.56 37.31 -24.03
C ASN A 55 1.27 38.15 -24.17
N LEU A 56 0.58 38.41 -23.06
CA LEU A 56 -0.61 39.27 -22.96
C LEU A 56 -0.27 40.70 -22.48
N GLY A 57 1.00 41.10 -22.63
CA GLY A 57 1.50 42.41 -22.23
C GLY A 57 1.69 42.58 -20.71
N PRO A 58 2.06 43.80 -20.29
CA PRO A 58 2.32 44.12 -18.89
C PRO A 58 1.05 44.13 -18.02
N SER A 59 1.27 44.01 -16.72
CA SER A 59 0.30 44.07 -15.64
C SER A 59 1.03 44.53 -14.38
N GLY A 60 1.22 45.84 -14.24
CA GLY A 60 2.18 46.41 -13.29
C GLY A 60 3.60 45.93 -13.56
N ASN A 61 4.32 45.53 -12.52
CA ASN A 61 5.73 45.10 -12.56
C ASN A 61 5.92 43.67 -13.14
N SER A 62 4.93 43.12 -13.84
CA SER A 62 4.98 41.77 -14.43
C SER A 62 4.42 41.75 -15.86
N LEU A 63 4.91 40.82 -16.67
CA LEU A 63 4.33 40.40 -17.93
C LEU A 63 3.40 39.20 -17.67
N ARG A 64 2.24 39.20 -18.32
CA ARG A 64 1.26 38.10 -18.25
C ARG A 64 1.53 37.12 -19.38
N ILE A 65 2.13 35.97 -19.09
CA ILE A 65 2.31 34.90 -20.09
C ILE A 65 1.14 33.92 -19.96
N ARG A 66 0.29 33.84 -20.98
CA ARG A 66 -0.68 32.76 -21.12
C ARG A 66 0.03 31.50 -21.61
N VAL A 67 -0.28 30.37 -20.99
CA VAL A 67 -0.01 29.03 -21.52
C VAL A 67 -1.35 28.34 -21.73
N LYS A 68 -1.56 27.72 -22.90
CA LYS A 68 -2.70 26.85 -23.19
C LYS A 68 -2.23 25.42 -23.42
N TRP A 69 -3.05 24.44 -23.05
CA TRP A 69 -2.77 23.03 -23.27
C TRP A 69 -4.02 22.22 -23.55
N ASN A 70 -3.86 21.20 -24.40
CA ASN A 70 -4.81 20.10 -24.51
C ASN A 70 -4.42 18.99 -23.53
N ALA A 71 -5.41 18.30 -22.97
CA ALA A 71 -5.20 17.14 -22.10
C ALA A 71 -6.22 16.04 -22.41
N GLN A 72 -5.71 14.88 -22.84
CA GLN A 72 -6.43 13.63 -22.95
C GLN A 72 -6.21 12.84 -21.65
N ILE A 73 -7.27 12.65 -20.88
CA ILE A 73 -7.23 12.01 -19.58
C ILE A 73 -7.88 10.62 -19.75
N PRO A 74 -7.16 9.50 -19.52
CA PRO A 74 -7.75 8.17 -19.57
C PRO A 74 -8.89 8.02 -18.54
N SER A 75 -9.91 7.22 -18.85
CA SER A 75 -11.12 7.07 -18.01
C SER A 75 -10.81 6.57 -16.59
N THR A 76 -9.69 5.88 -16.41
CA THR A 76 -9.20 5.38 -15.12
C THR A 76 -8.37 6.37 -14.31
N THR A 77 -8.21 7.61 -14.79
CA THR A 77 -7.17 8.52 -14.31
C THR A 77 -7.78 9.85 -13.86
N LYS A 78 -7.61 10.17 -12.59
CA LYS A 78 -8.08 11.43 -12.01
C LYS A 78 -6.92 12.41 -11.89
N VAL A 79 -6.93 13.44 -12.73
CA VAL A 79 -6.06 14.61 -12.52
C VAL A 79 -6.50 15.33 -11.25
N GLU A 80 -5.53 15.64 -10.40
CA GLU A 80 -5.73 16.42 -9.17
C GLU A 80 -5.44 17.91 -9.47
N THR A 81 -4.29 18.20 -10.08
CA THR A 81 -3.83 19.57 -10.38
C THR A 81 -2.99 19.58 -11.66
N PHE A 82 -3.11 20.64 -12.47
CA PHE A 82 -2.09 21.01 -13.46
C PHE A 82 -1.21 22.12 -12.90
N ARG A 83 0.09 22.09 -13.16
CA ARG A 83 1.02 23.18 -12.84
C ARG A 83 1.72 23.60 -14.12
N ALA A 84 1.33 24.77 -14.63
CA ALA A 84 1.96 25.34 -15.82
C ALA A 84 3.27 26.01 -15.40
N PHE A 85 4.35 25.72 -16.12
CA PHE A 85 5.66 26.34 -15.96
C PHE A 85 6.02 27.13 -17.23
N VAL A 86 6.66 28.28 -17.04
CA VAL A 86 7.33 29.04 -18.10
C VAL A 86 8.70 29.48 -17.60
N THR A 87 9.73 29.13 -18.36
CA THR A 87 11.04 29.80 -18.35
C THR A 87 11.08 30.83 -19.47
N VAL A 88 11.45 32.06 -19.16
CA VAL A 88 11.70 33.14 -20.11
C VAL A 88 13.19 33.45 -20.17
N ASN A 89 13.74 33.43 -21.39
CA ASN A 89 15.06 33.96 -21.68
C ASN A 89 14.95 35.41 -22.12
N TYR A 90 15.72 36.27 -21.46
CA TYR A 90 15.75 37.71 -21.67
C TYR A 90 16.85 38.11 -22.64
N ASN A 91 16.74 39.30 -23.26
CA ASN A 91 17.83 39.87 -24.07
C ASN A 91 19.12 40.08 -23.25
N SER A 92 19.02 40.30 -21.94
CA SER A 92 20.17 40.33 -21.01
C SER A 92 19.85 39.76 -19.62
N GLY A 93 20.89 39.24 -18.97
CA GLY A 93 20.79 38.65 -17.63
C GLY A 93 20.24 37.22 -17.58
N ALA A 94 20.08 36.69 -16.37
CA ALA A 94 19.68 35.29 -16.16
C ALA A 94 18.23 35.00 -16.61
N PRO A 95 17.94 33.79 -17.12
CA PRO A 95 16.57 33.33 -17.39
C PRO A 95 15.71 33.37 -16.12
N GLU A 96 14.42 33.64 -16.29
CA GLU A 96 13.45 33.61 -15.19
C GLU A 96 12.52 32.40 -15.35
N THR A 97 12.35 31.57 -14.33
CA THR A 97 11.30 30.53 -14.31
C THR A 97 10.24 30.84 -13.27
N LYS A 98 8.96 30.75 -13.67
CA LYS A 98 7.80 30.83 -12.77
C LYS A 98 6.81 29.71 -13.09
N SER A 99 5.92 29.45 -12.15
CA SER A 99 4.88 28.42 -12.28
C SER A 99 3.59 28.85 -11.59
N THR A 100 2.45 28.42 -12.13
CA THR A 100 1.13 28.65 -11.55
C THR A 100 0.36 27.33 -11.53
N ASP A 101 -0.21 26.98 -10.38
CA ASP A 101 -1.10 25.83 -10.22
C ASP A 101 -2.51 26.17 -10.75
N ALA A 102 -3.16 25.20 -11.40
CA ALA A 102 -4.46 25.31 -12.04
C ALA A 102 -5.31 24.05 -11.79
N THR A 103 -6.63 24.19 -11.81
CA THR A 103 -7.56 23.08 -11.53
C THR A 103 -7.46 21.97 -12.59
N SER A 104 -7.84 20.74 -12.24
CA SER A 104 -7.89 19.61 -13.17
C SER A 104 -8.82 19.79 -14.39
N SER A 105 -9.75 20.74 -14.33
CA SER A 105 -10.59 21.16 -15.45
C SER A 105 -9.94 22.22 -16.36
N ALA A 106 -8.90 22.93 -15.88
CA ALA A 106 -8.28 24.02 -16.62
C ALA A 106 -7.55 23.53 -17.89
N ARG A 107 -7.53 24.39 -18.91
CA ARG A 107 -6.80 24.22 -20.18
C ARG A 107 -5.98 25.46 -20.57
N GLU A 108 -5.96 26.46 -19.68
CA GLU A 108 -5.05 27.60 -19.75
C GLU A 108 -4.69 28.10 -18.35
N ALA A 109 -3.57 28.81 -18.25
CA ALA A 109 -3.13 29.54 -17.05
C ALA A 109 -2.43 30.84 -17.46
N ILE A 110 -2.47 31.84 -16.59
CA ILE A 110 -1.68 33.07 -16.72
C ILE A 110 -0.58 33.04 -15.67
N ILE A 111 0.67 33.04 -16.12
CA ILE A 111 1.87 33.09 -15.28
C ILE A 111 2.42 34.51 -15.29
N LEU A 112 2.71 35.05 -14.12
CA LEU A 112 3.30 36.37 -13.95
C LEU A 112 4.84 36.26 -13.91
N ILE A 113 5.49 36.76 -14.95
CA ILE A 113 6.96 36.87 -15.07
C ILE A 113 7.35 38.33 -14.79
N PRO A 114 8.44 38.66 -14.08
CA PRO A 114 8.84 40.06 -13.84
C PRO A 114 9.06 40.85 -15.14
N ASN A 115 8.52 42.07 -15.21
CA ASN A 115 8.73 42.95 -16.35
C ASN A 115 10.06 43.70 -16.20
N ARG A 116 11.07 43.34 -17.01
CA ARG A 116 12.40 43.97 -17.00
C ARG A 116 12.52 45.21 -17.91
N GLY A 117 11.40 45.71 -18.44
CA GLY A 117 11.32 46.95 -19.23
C GLY A 117 11.75 46.80 -20.69
N ALA A 118 11.55 47.86 -21.49
CA ALA A 118 11.77 47.84 -22.94
C ALA A 118 13.22 47.57 -23.36
N ALA A 119 14.20 47.94 -22.52
CA ALA A 119 15.62 47.63 -22.76
C ALA A 119 15.97 46.15 -22.54
N ASN A 120 15.11 45.38 -21.87
CA ASN A 120 15.33 43.97 -21.59
C ASN A 120 14.04 43.16 -21.74
N LEU A 121 13.57 43.05 -22.99
CA LEU A 121 12.40 42.25 -23.34
C LEU A 121 12.70 40.74 -23.27
N PRO A 122 11.67 39.90 -23.03
CA PRO A 122 11.70 38.48 -23.36
C PRO A 122 12.07 38.26 -24.83
N LYS A 123 12.94 37.29 -25.10
CA LYS A 123 13.30 36.86 -26.46
C LYS A 123 12.73 35.49 -26.79
N THR A 124 12.95 34.52 -25.91
CA THR A 124 12.49 33.13 -26.08
C THR A 124 11.83 32.60 -24.82
N PHE A 125 11.02 31.56 -24.96
CA PHE A 125 10.42 30.83 -23.85
C PHE A 125 10.64 29.32 -23.97
N LYS A 126 10.50 28.65 -22.83
CA LYS A 126 10.34 27.20 -22.68
C LYS A 126 9.18 26.97 -21.71
N ALA A 127 8.12 26.32 -22.15
CA ALA A 127 6.93 26.06 -21.36
C ALA A 127 6.61 24.57 -21.27
N PHE A 128 6.12 24.11 -20.12
CA PHE A 128 5.67 22.74 -19.93
C PHE A 128 4.57 22.67 -18.86
N ILE A 129 3.77 21.60 -18.89
CA ILE A 129 2.77 21.34 -17.85
C ILE A 129 3.24 20.14 -17.02
N GLU A 130 3.36 20.32 -15.71
CA GLU A 130 3.37 19.19 -14.78
C GLU A 130 1.92 18.84 -14.41
N THR A 131 1.61 17.55 -14.40
CA THR A 131 0.27 17.03 -14.07
C THR A 131 0.37 16.10 -12.88
N ALA A 132 -0.29 16.46 -11.78
CA ALA A 132 -0.49 15.56 -10.64
C ALA A 132 -1.77 14.75 -10.85
N PHE A 133 -1.69 13.42 -10.73
CA PHE A 133 -2.83 12.53 -10.99
C PHE A 133 -2.78 11.25 -10.15
N THR A 134 -3.95 10.68 -9.87
CA THR A 134 -4.12 9.32 -9.36
C THR A 134 -4.74 8.42 -10.44
N THR A 135 -4.51 7.11 -10.37
CA THR A 135 -5.25 6.12 -11.18
C THR A 135 -6.20 5.32 -10.29
N ILE A 136 -7.19 4.64 -10.86
CA ILE A 136 -8.04 3.69 -10.10
C ILE A 136 -7.28 2.44 -9.64
N VAL A 137 -6.04 2.24 -10.07
CA VAL A 137 -5.21 1.10 -9.68
C VAL A 137 -4.76 1.29 -8.23
N THR A 138 -5.62 0.89 -7.31
CA THR A 138 -5.29 0.82 -5.89
C THR A 138 -4.18 -0.21 -5.70
N GLN A 139 -3.08 0.23 -5.09
CA GLN A 139 -2.01 -0.65 -4.64
C GLN A 139 -2.38 -1.23 -3.28
N SER A 140 -1.86 -2.41 -2.97
CA SER A 140 -2.00 -3.03 -1.67
C SER A 140 -0.66 -3.49 -1.12
N GLN A 141 -0.43 -3.25 0.17
CA GLN A 141 0.68 -3.84 0.92
C GLN A 141 0.11 -4.70 2.05
N ASP A 142 0.51 -5.97 2.09
CA ASP A 142 0.14 -6.88 3.16
C ASP A 142 1.14 -6.74 4.33
N LEU A 143 0.61 -6.56 5.53
CA LEU A 143 1.34 -6.40 6.79
C LEU A 143 0.94 -7.56 7.71
N SER A 144 1.89 -8.37 8.19
CA SER A 144 1.57 -9.50 9.08
C SER A 144 2.32 -9.46 10.40
N GLY A 145 1.80 -10.21 11.38
CA GLY A 145 2.45 -10.43 12.68
C GLY A 145 1.77 -11.58 13.44
N THR A 146 2.60 -12.44 14.04
CA THR A 146 2.13 -13.50 14.96
C THR A 146 2.53 -13.16 16.39
N PHE A 147 1.62 -13.42 17.32
CA PHE A 147 1.69 -13.04 18.73
C PHE A 147 1.30 -14.22 19.62
N SER A 148 2.02 -14.43 20.72
CA SER A 148 1.62 -15.33 21.80
C SER A 148 1.29 -14.49 23.03
N LEU A 149 -0.01 -14.32 23.30
CA LEU A 149 -0.54 -13.66 24.48
C LEU A 149 -0.69 -14.69 25.61
N SER A 150 -0.41 -14.31 26.85
CA SER A 150 -0.60 -15.14 28.04
C SER A 150 -0.88 -14.25 29.26
N LYS A 151 -1.18 -14.87 30.42
CA LYS A 151 -1.26 -14.12 31.69
C LYS A 151 0.03 -13.36 32.05
N VAL A 152 1.19 -13.76 31.52
CA VAL A 152 2.50 -13.11 31.80
C VAL A 152 2.72 -11.86 30.95
N ASN A 153 2.16 -11.80 29.73
CA ASN A 153 2.55 -10.81 28.71
C ASN A 153 1.40 -10.22 27.86
N GLY A 154 0.12 -10.54 28.12
CA GLY A 154 -0.97 -10.11 27.22
C GLY A 154 -2.41 -10.10 27.73
N PHE A 155 -2.74 -10.73 28.86
CA PHE A 155 -4.10 -10.72 29.42
C PHE A 155 -4.20 -10.98 30.94
N SER A 156 -3.37 -10.40 31.80
CA SER A 156 -3.62 -10.57 33.25
C SER A 156 -4.89 -9.84 33.72
N ASP A 157 -5.50 -10.33 34.80
CA ASP A 157 -6.64 -9.71 35.50
C ASP A 157 -6.29 -8.36 36.17
N ASN A 158 -5.02 -7.92 36.13
CA ASN A 158 -4.51 -6.78 36.89
C ASN A 158 -4.16 -5.62 35.96
N THR A 159 -4.73 -4.44 36.21
CA THR A 159 -4.68 -3.25 35.33
C THR A 159 -3.32 -2.54 35.23
N ASN A 160 -2.24 -3.22 35.59
CA ASN A 160 -0.88 -2.67 35.58
C ASN A 160 -0.30 -2.66 34.16
N ASN A 161 -0.22 -1.46 33.58
CA ASN A 161 0.28 -1.13 32.24
C ASN A 161 1.76 -1.50 31.96
N SER A 162 2.41 -2.25 32.86
CA SER A 162 3.84 -2.57 32.88
C SER A 162 4.17 -4.01 32.44
N GLN A 163 3.19 -4.83 32.05
CA GLN A 163 3.48 -6.14 31.44
C GLN A 163 4.24 -5.99 30.11
N SER A 164 5.18 -6.90 29.84
CA SER A 164 5.97 -6.90 28.61
C SER A 164 5.12 -7.23 27.39
N ASN A 165 4.67 -6.19 26.68
CA ASN A 165 3.87 -6.33 25.45
C ASN A 165 4.49 -7.37 24.49
N PRO A 166 3.72 -8.29 23.90
CA PRO A 166 4.27 -9.30 23.00
C PRO A 166 4.67 -8.60 21.71
N ARG A 167 5.98 -8.48 21.47
CA ARG A 167 6.50 -7.93 20.23
C ARG A 167 6.32 -8.97 19.11
N PRO A 168 5.81 -8.58 17.93
CA PRO A 168 5.61 -9.49 16.81
C PRO A 168 6.91 -10.18 16.35
N THR A 169 6.79 -11.40 15.82
CA THR A 169 7.79 -11.96 14.90
C THR A 169 7.57 -11.38 13.49
N GLY A 170 7.75 -10.06 13.35
CA GLY A 170 7.44 -9.29 12.14
C GLY A 170 7.55 -7.78 12.39
N ALA A 171 7.60 -6.96 11.34
CA ALA A 171 7.89 -5.52 11.50
C ALA A 171 6.66 -4.60 11.60
N ASN A 172 5.49 -5.03 11.09
CA ASN A 172 4.45 -4.08 10.65
C ASN A 172 3.15 -4.11 11.47
N VAL A 173 2.61 -5.29 11.83
CA VAL A 173 1.55 -5.37 12.86
C VAL A 173 2.26 -5.32 14.21
N THR A 174 2.01 -4.32 15.04
CA THR A 174 2.90 -3.95 16.15
C THR A 174 2.49 -4.49 17.51
N LYS A 175 1.19 -4.71 17.74
CA LYS A 175 0.64 -5.24 18.99
C LYS A 175 -0.72 -5.88 18.76
N VAL A 176 -1.02 -6.91 19.54
CA VAL A 176 -2.39 -7.36 19.84
C VAL A 176 -2.55 -7.30 21.36
N ALA A 177 -3.74 -6.99 21.86
CA ALA A 177 -4.09 -7.05 23.27
C ALA A 177 -5.56 -7.43 23.47
N VAL A 178 -5.88 -8.19 24.51
CA VAL A 178 -7.27 -8.45 24.91
C VAL A 178 -7.89 -7.17 25.46
N VAL A 179 -9.19 -6.93 25.23
CA VAL A 179 -9.90 -5.73 25.74
C VAL A 179 -10.15 -5.83 27.25
N SER A 180 -10.72 -6.95 27.69
CA SER A 180 -10.73 -7.40 29.09
C SER A 180 -10.90 -8.93 29.11
N LEU A 181 -10.61 -9.59 30.24
CA LEU A 181 -10.87 -11.03 30.36
C LEU A 181 -12.36 -11.38 30.35
N SER A 182 -13.23 -10.49 30.86
CA SER A 182 -14.69 -10.61 30.69
C SER A 182 -15.14 -10.47 29.23
N GLU A 183 -14.36 -9.76 28.41
CA GLU A 183 -14.57 -9.55 26.98
C GLU A 183 -13.55 -10.31 26.11
N MET A 184 -13.25 -11.57 26.45
CA MET A 184 -12.45 -12.49 25.61
C MET A 184 -12.93 -12.59 24.14
N GLY A 185 -14.16 -12.16 23.84
CA GLY A 185 -14.72 -12.02 22.50
C GLY A 185 -14.12 -10.86 21.66
N LYS A 186 -13.27 -10.01 22.25
CA LYS A 186 -12.74 -8.76 21.65
C LYS A 186 -11.23 -8.59 21.89
N LEU A 187 -10.49 -8.17 20.87
CA LEU A 187 -9.08 -7.78 20.99
C LEU A 187 -8.81 -6.46 20.25
N ASN A 188 -7.94 -5.63 20.82
CA ASN A 188 -7.36 -4.48 20.14
C ASN A 188 -6.15 -4.93 19.30
N VAL A 189 -6.17 -4.60 18.01
CA VAL A 189 -5.08 -4.84 17.04
C VAL A 189 -4.47 -3.50 16.65
N PHE A 190 -3.13 -3.42 16.64
CA PHE A 190 -2.35 -2.21 16.37
C PHE A 190 -1.35 -2.47 15.23
N TRP A 191 -1.13 -1.49 14.36
CA TRP A 191 -0.18 -1.61 13.25
C TRP A 191 0.48 -0.29 12.88
N ASN A 192 1.69 -0.39 12.34
CA ASN A 192 2.38 0.70 11.66
C ASN A 192 2.34 0.43 10.16
N PHE A 193 1.62 1.30 9.43
CA PHE A 193 1.84 1.47 8.00
C PHE A 193 2.92 2.55 7.83
N ASN A 194 4.02 2.24 7.12
CA ASN A 194 5.21 3.10 7.02
C ASN A 194 5.04 4.26 6.01
N SER A 195 3.99 5.03 6.24
CA SER A 195 3.70 6.35 5.67
C SER A 195 4.29 7.46 6.56
N ASN A 196 5.46 7.26 7.17
CA ASN A 196 6.10 8.25 8.05
C ASN A 196 7.55 8.52 7.61
N PRO A 197 7.93 9.77 7.25
CA PRO A 197 7.07 10.94 7.09
C PRO A 197 5.94 10.68 6.07
N PRO A 198 4.78 11.36 6.22
CA PRO A 198 3.68 11.27 5.25
C PRO A 198 4.18 11.48 3.83
N ARG A 199 4.25 10.40 3.05
CA ARG A 199 4.63 10.49 1.64
C ARG A 199 3.48 11.23 0.94
N PRO A 200 3.68 12.45 0.41
CA PRO A 200 2.58 13.25 -0.17
C PRO A 200 2.02 12.64 -1.47
N GLN A 201 2.62 11.54 -1.92
CA GLN A 201 2.19 10.72 -3.05
C GLN A 201 1.35 9.50 -2.61
N ILE A 202 1.19 9.18 -1.32
CA ILE A 202 0.38 8.04 -0.87
C ILE A 202 -0.90 8.54 -0.22
N LYS A 203 -2.04 8.14 -0.79
CA LYS A 203 -3.37 8.37 -0.24
C LYS A 203 -3.96 7.05 0.20
N GLU A 204 -4.00 6.84 1.51
CA GLU A 204 -4.68 5.70 2.12
C GLU A 204 -6.18 5.69 1.76
N ILE A 205 -6.72 4.49 1.54
CA ILE A 205 -8.14 4.28 1.23
C ILE A 205 -8.79 3.50 2.38
N ARG A 206 -8.20 2.36 2.77
CA ARG A 206 -8.67 1.51 3.88
C ARG A 206 -7.59 0.50 4.29
N PHE A 207 -7.78 -0.10 5.46
CA PHE A 207 -7.09 -1.33 5.86
C PHE A 207 -8.13 -2.44 5.97
N GLN A 208 -7.87 -3.61 5.39
CA GLN A 208 -8.62 -4.84 5.70
C GLN A 208 -7.79 -5.62 6.72
N ILE A 209 -8.38 -5.97 7.87
CA ILE A 209 -7.72 -6.69 8.96
C ILE A 209 -8.37 -8.07 9.06
N ASP A 210 -7.58 -9.12 8.85
CA ASP A 210 -7.98 -10.52 8.99
C ASP A 210 -7.12 -11.17 10.09
N GLY A 211 -7.77 -11.72 11.11
CA GLY A 211 -7.08 -12.33 12.26
C GLY A 211 -7.58 -13.75 12.54
N SER A 212 -6.64 -14.65 12.82
CA SER A 212 -6.87 -16.00 13.34
C SER A 212 -6.36 -16.10 14.78
N PHE A 213 -7.12 -16.71 15.68
CA PHE A 213 -6.90 -16.72 17.12
C PHE A 213 -7.17 -18.10 17.72
N SER A 214 -6.13 -18.72 18.28
CA SER A 214 -6.19 -20.04 18.92
C SER A 214 -6.10 -19.90 20.43
N TYR A 215 -7.21 -20.11 21.13
CA TYR A 215 -7.29 -20.05 22.59
C TYR A 215 -6.91 -21.40 23.18
N ILE A 216 -5.74 -21.48 23.82
CA ILE A 216 -5.22 -22.70 24.43
C ILE A 216 -5.71 -22.78 25.88
N LEU A 217 -6.62 -23.70 26.15
CA LEU A 217 -7.25 -23.89 27.45
C LEU A 217 -6.48 -24.89 28.31
N THR A 218 -6.62 -24.76 29.63
CA THR A 218 -6.20 -25.76 30.62
C THR A 218 -7.40 -26.33 31.36
N ASN A 219 -7.26 -27.59 31.78
CA ASN A 219 -8.17 -28.35 32.64
C ASN A 219 -9.64 -28.46 32.16
N PRO A 220 -9.97 -29.35 31.19
CA PRO A 220 -9.04 -30.15 30.37
C PRO A 220 -8.32 -29.29 29.32
N GLN A 221 -7.20 -29.79 28.80
CA GLN A 221 -6.54 -29.13 27.67
C GLN A 221 -7.41 -29.20 26.42
N ALA A 222 -7.64 -28.05 25.80
CA ALA A 222 -8.42 -27.90 24.58
C ALA A 222 -7.92 -26.68 23.79
N THR A 223 -8.25 -26.59 22.50
CA THR A 223 -7.98 -25.41 21.67
C THR A 223 -9.28 -24.92 21.04
N ILE A 224 -9.63 -23.65 21.27
CA ILE A 224 -10.77 -23.01 20.61
C ILE A 224 -10.25 -22.03 19.56
N ASN A 225 -10.49 -22.32 18.29
CA ASN A 225 -10.11 -21.44 17.18
C ASN A 225 -11.21 -20.41 16.89
N ARG A 226 -10.80 -19.19 16.54
CA ARG A 226 -11.66 -18.08 16.11
C ARG A 226 -11.02 -17.29 14.98
N THR A 227 -11.84 -16.72 14.12
CA THR A 227 -11.42 -15.78 13.08
C THR A 227 -12.26 -14.52 13.15
N ALA A 228 -11.66 -13.37 12.86
CA ALA A 228 -12.35 -12.10 12.70
C ALA A 228 -11.82 -11.37 11.45
N SER A 229 -12.71 -10.68 10.75
CA SER A 229 -12.37 -9.79 9.64
C SER A 229 -13.08 -8.45 9.84
N LEU A 230 -12.41 -7.33 9.56
CA LEU A 230 -13.02 -6.00 9.53
C LEU A 230 -12.29 -5.06 8.58
N THR A 231 -12.92 -3.93 8.25
CA THR A 231 -12.30 -2.83 7.50
C THR A 231 -12.16 -1.60 8.38
N ALA A 232 -10.95 -1.02 8.43
CA ALA A 232 -10.66 0.25 9.09
C ALA A 232 -10.42 1.36 8.05
N GLY A 233 -10.78 2.60 8.40
CA GLY A 233 -10.60 3.77 7.53
C GLY A 233 -9.14 4.21 7.34
N PRO A 234 -8.89 5.21 6.47
CA PRO A 234 -7.56 5.79 6.29
C PRO A 234 -7.10 6.50 7.57
N GLY A 235 -5.79 6.56 7.80
CA GLY A 235 -5.19 7.14 9.01
C GLY A 235 -5.34 6.31 10.29
N VAL A 236 -6.22 5.30 10.31
CA VAL A 236 -6.39 4.39 11.45
C VAL A 236 -5.14 3.51 11.62
N ARG A 237 -4.73 3.29 12.87
CA ARG A 237 -3.58 2.45 13.28
C ARG A 237 -3.88 1.50 14.45
N GLN A 238 -5.10 1.57 14.99
CA GLN A 238 -5.64 0.69 16.01
C GLN A 238 -7.10 0.39 15.67
N THR A 239 -7.54 -0.86 15.88
CA THR A 239 -8.96 -1.25 15.78
C THR A 239 -9.30 -2.34 16.78
N GLN A 240 -10.59 -2.58 17.03
CA GLN A 240 -11.07 -3.69 17.84
C GLN A 240 -11.62 -4.79 16.92
N VAL A 241 -10.97 -5.96 16.88
CA VAL A 241 -11.59 -7.18 16.35
C VAL A 241 -12.63 -7.68 17.35
N SER A 242 -13.72 -8.25 16.83
CA SER A 242 -14.77 -8.91 17.63
C SER A 242 -15.15 -10.22 16.95
N PHE A 243 -15.43 -11.26 17.73
CA PHE A 243 -15.91 -12.54 17.20
C PHE A 243 -17.44 -12.63 17.27
N SER A 244 -18.04 -13.27 16.26
CA SER A 244 -19.48 -13.60 16.24
C SER A 244 -19.91 -14.53 17.38
N ALA A 245 -18.97 -15.30 17.94
CA ALA A 245 -19.19 -16.11 19.12
C ALA A 245 -17.98 -16.03 20.07
N THR A 246 -18.16 -15.41 21.23
CA THR A 246 -17.20 -15.45 22.35
C THR A 246 -16.78 -16.90 22.65
N PRO A 247 -15.49 -17.18 22.92
CA PRO A 247 -15.08 -18.50 23.40
C PRO A 247 -15.79 -18.81 24.72
N LYS A 248 -16.68 -19.82 24.73
CA LYS A 248 -17.27 -20.34 25.95
C LYS A 248 -16.26 -21.25 26.63
N LEU A 249 -15.96 -20.98 27.90
CA LEU A 249 -15.23 -21.87 28.79
C LEU A 249 -16.24 -22.79 29.49
N LEU A 250 -15.84 -24.03 29.76
CA LEU A 250 -16.55 -24.91 30.68
C LEU A 250 -16.11 -24.63 32.12
N ASP A 251 -16.91 -25.05 33.10
CA ASP A 251 -16.56 -24.91 34.52
C ASP A 251 -15.21 -25.58 34.82
N GLY A 252 -14.32 -24.85 35.49
CA GLY A 252 -12.95 -25.29 35.80
C GLY A 252 -11.91 -25.09 34.67
N GLN A 253 -12.32 -24.67 33.46
CA GLN A 253 -11.38 -24.30 32.40
C GLN A 253 -10.84 -22.88 32.56
N SER A 254 -9.60 -22.65 32.10
CA SER A 254 -9.03 -21.31 31.98
C SER A 254 -8.21 -21.14 30.71
N VAL A 255 -8.11 -19.92 30.18
CA VAL A 255 -7.21 -19.63 29.05
C VAL A 255 -5.78 -19.50 29.58
N SER A 256 -4.86 -20.30 29.02
CA SER A 256 -3.44 -20.27 29.35
C SER A 256 -2.64 -19.35 28.43
N ARG A 257 -2.87 -19.47 27.11
CA ARG A 257 -2.35 -18.56 26.07
C ARG A 257 -3.36 -18.38 24.93
N ILE A 258 -3.23 -17.29 24.20
CA ILE A 258 -3.91 -17.03 22.93
C ILE A 258 -2.84 -16.80 21.88
N GLU A 259 -2.78 -17.66 20.88
CA GLU A 259 -1.94 -17.47 19.70
C GLU A 259 -2.74 -16.69 18.66
N ALA A 260 -2.27 -15.52 18.26
CA ALA A 260 -2.93 -14.65 17.30
C ALA A 260 -2.03 -14.43 16.08
N THR A 261 -2.53 -14.77 14.89
CA THR A 261 -1.91 -14.42 13.61
C THR A 261 -2.78 -13.37 12.94
N ILE A 262 -2.23 -12.18 12.73
CA ILE A 262 -2.90 -11.04 12.11
C ILE A 262 -2.29 -10.78 10.74
N ASN A 263 -3.14 -10.56 9.74
CA ASN A 263 -2.81 -10.01 8.44
C ASN A 263 -3.60 -8.71 8.24
N ILE A 264 -2.95 -7.68 7.70
CA ILE A 264 -3.55 -6.38 7.40
C ILE A 264 -3.18 -5.98 5.98
N LYS A 265 -4.16 -5.97 5.08
CA LYS A 265 -4.01 -5.48 3.73
C LYS A 265 -4.28 -3.97 3.71
N ALA A 266 -3.20 -3.19 3.70
CA ALA A 266 -3.25 -1.73 3.53
C ALA A 266 -3.54 -1.42 2.07
N ILE A 267 -4.66 -0.75 1.77
CA ILE A 267 -5.08 -0.37 0.42
C ILE A 267 -4.98 1.14 0.26
N PHE A 268 -4.27 1.57 -0.79
CA PHE A 268 -3.96 2.97 -1.06
C PHE A 268 -3.90 3.27 -2.56
N SER A 269 -4.04 4.54 -2.92
CA SER A 269 -3.74 5.05 -4.26
C SER A 269 -2.45 5.88 -4.23
N VAL A 270 -1.72 5.91 -5.34
CA VAL A 270 -0.52 6.73 -5.49
C VAL A 270 -0.80 7.94 -6.40
N THR A 271 -0.47 9.14 -5.93
CA THR A 271 -0.43 10.37 -6.75
C THR A 271 0.89 10.40 -7.50
N HIS A 272 0.83 10.18 -8.80
CA HIS A 272 1.93 10.30 -9.73
C HIS A 272 2.07 11.74 -10.24
N ARG A 273 3.24 12.05 -10.81
CA ARG A 273 3.46 13.26 -11.60
C ARG A 273 3.97 12.89 -12.99
N ASN A 274 3.45 13.56 -14.02
CA ASN A 274 3.96 13.51 -15.38
C ASN A 274 4.29 14.95 -15.83
N GLN A 275 5.32 15.14 -16.65
CA GLN A 275 5.66 16.44 -17.24
C GLN A 275 5.60 16.33 -18.77
N THR A 276 5.05 17.34 -19.44
CA THR A 276 5.07 17.38 -20.90
C THR A 276 6.48 17.55 -21.43
N ALA A 277 6.71 17.15 -22.69
CA ALA A 277 7.83 17.70 -23.44
C ALA A 277 7.77 19.25 -23.41
N PRO A 278 8.93 19.95 -23.40
CA PRO A 278 8.95 21.40 -23.42
C PRO A 278 8.53 21.94 -24.78
N PHE A 279 7.60 22.89 -24.77
CA PHE A 279 7.22 23.70 -25.92
C PHE A 279 8.04 24.99 -25.91
N GLU A 280 8.81 25.22 -26.97
CA GLU A 280 9.80 26.30 -27.07
C GLU A 280 9.51 27.21 -28.26
N GLY A 281 9.88 28.49 -28.14
CA GLY A 281 9.63 29.47 -29.19
C GLY A 281 10.08 30.88 -28.81
N ASN A 282 9.78 31.82 -29.70
CA ASN A 282 10.07 33.25 -29.54
C ASN A 282 8.78 34.03 -29.21
N PHE A 283 8.91 35.19 -28.56
CA PHE A 283 7.79 36.09 -28.25
C PHE A 283 7.50 37.12 -29.35
#